data_AF-A0A7K3ALH4-F1
#
_entry.id   AF-A0A7K3ALH4-F1
#
_cell.length_a   1.000
_cell.length_b   1.000
_cell.length_c   1.000
_cell.angle_alpha   90.00
_cell.angle_beta   90.00
_cell.angle_gamma   90.00
#
_symmetry.space_group_name_H-M   'P 1'
#
loop_
_entity.id
_entity.type
_entity.pdbx_description
1 polymer ?
#
loop_
_entity_poly.entity_id
_entity_poly.type
_entity_poly.pdbx_seq_one_letter_code
_entity_poly.pdbx_strand_id
1 'polypeptide(L)'
;MRPARFQQFAVDALAKAPDVKSVDPWQESERPFGVHIMFMSGAQIWAAITATAAPGEDYKQPENPVSYEAPAEVAYPDLFEGGKVTPQLAEKYLAAALTNSGSKEIDAAYAYTVKDPATAHPGVGVRFHSEARIQLLFQHTARAGQDKGSRPFDLQTAF
;
A
#
# COMPACT_ATOMS: atom_id res chain seq x y z
N MET A 1 9.84 -1.59 -11.41
CA MET A 1 8.45 -1.90 -11.07
C MET A 1 7.50 -0.86 -11.66
N ARG A 2 6.69 -1.23 -12.67
CA ARG A 2 5.65 -0.36 -13.26
C ARG A 2 4.32 -0.44 -12.47
N PRO A 3 3.48 0.63 -12.46
CA PRO A 3 2.24 0.67 -11.67
C PRO A 3 1.28 -0.51 -11.88
N ALA A 4 1.02 -0.90 -13.13
CA ALA A 4 0.11 -2.00 -13.45
C ALA A 4 0.60 -3.34 -12.89
N ARG A 5 1.90 -3.63 -13.02
CA ARG A 5 2.52 -4.84 -12.47
C ARG A 5 2.53 -4.81 -10.95
N PHE A 6 2.76 -3.64 -10.37
CA PHE A 6 2.68 -3.47 -8.92
C PHE A 6 1.27 -3.66 -8.39
N GLN A 7 0.22 -3.20 -9.08
CA GLN A 7 -1.16 -3.38 -8.63
C GLN A 7 -1.49 -4.86 -8.46
N GLN A 8 -1.17 -5.69 -9.46
CA GLN A 8 -1.36 -7.14 -9.37
C GLN A 8 -0.55 -7.73 -8.21
N PHE A 9 0.73 -7.37 -8.11
CA PHE A 9 1.59 -7.81 -7.02
C PHE A 9 1.02 -7.42 -5.64
N ALA A 10 0.51 -6.19 -5.49
CA ALA A 10 -0.03 -5.69 -4.24
C ALA A 10 -1.31 -6.43 -3.83
N VAL A 11 -2.18 -6.75 -4.79
CA VAL A 11 -3.35 -7.62 -4.56
C VAL A 11 -2.90 -8.97 -3.98
N ASP A 12 -1.95 -9.63 -4.65
CA ASP A 12 -1.50 -10.97 -4.26
C ASP A 12 -0.72 -10.98 -2.93
N ALA A 13 0.10 -9.95 -2.68
CA ALA A 13 0.93 -9.84 -1.49
C ALA A 13 0.10 -9.46 -0.25
N LEU A 14 -0.75 -8.44 -0.37
CA LEU A 14 -1.53 -7.94 0.76
C LEU A 14 -2.65 -8.89 1.16
N ALA A 15 -3.25 -9.63 0.22
CA ALA A 15 -4.28 -10.63 0.51
C ALA A 15 -3.78 -11.81 1.37
N LYS A 16 -2.46 -11.99 1.50
CA LYS A 16 -1.85 -13.01 2.36
C LYS A 16 -1.62 -12.54 3.80
N ALA A 17 -1.81 -11.25 4.09
CA ALA A 17 -1.60 -10.71 5.43
C ALA A 17 -2.70 -11.19 6.39
N PRO A 18 -2.38 -11.55 7.64
CA PRO A 18 -3.31 -12.24 8.55
C PRO A 18 -4.65 -11.54 8.81
N ASP A 19 -4.65 -10.20 8.88
CA ASP A 19 -5.82 -9.39 9.22
C ASP A 19 -6.48 -8.75 7.99
N VAL A 20 -6.04 -9.14 6.80
CA VAL A 20 -6.63 -8.71 5.53
C VAL A 20 -7.65 -9.75 5.07
N LYS A 21 -8.88 -9.31 4.81
CA LYS A 21 -9.98 -10.15 4.35
C LYS A 21 -10.01 -10.27 2.82
N SER A 22 -9.84 -9.15 2.14
CA SER A 22 -9.73 -9.11 0.67
C SER A 22 -8.92 -7.91 0.22
N VAL A 23 -8.35 -8.05 -0.98
CA VAL A 23 -7.71 -6.96 -1.70
C VAL A 23 -8.14 -7.06 -3.15
N ASP A 24 -8.72 -5.98 -3.67
CA ASP A 24 -9.27 -5.93 -5.02
C ASP A 24 -8.61 -4.79 -5.80
N PRO A 25 -8.36 -4.93 -7.12
CA PRO A 25 -7.95 -3.82 -7.95
C PRO A 25 -8.98 -2.68 -7.87
N TRP A 26 -8.50 -1.46 -7.71
CA TRP A 26 -9.32 -0.26 -7.69
C TRP A 26 -8.76 0.77 -8.69
N GLN A 27 -9.65 1.52 -9.32
CA GLN A 27 -9.29 2.57 -10.28
C GLN A 27 -10.34 3.69 -10.28
N GLU A 28 -9.89 4.89 -10.59
CA GLU A 28 -10.70 6.06 -10.93
C GLU A 28 -10.12 6.75 -12.17
N SER A 29 -10.87 7.66 -12.79
CA SER A 29 -10.44 8.36 -14.01
C SER A 29 -9.08 9.06 -13.86
N GLU A 30 -8.81 9.66 -12.71
CA GLU A 30 -7.52 10.32 -12.41
C GLU A 30 -6.50 9.38 -11.73
N ARG A 31 -6.89 8.16 -11.40
CA ARG A 31 -6.11 7.19 -10.60
C ARG A 31 -6.27 5.83 -11.23
N PRO A 32 -5.60 5.59 -12.38
CA PRO A 32 -5.81 4.38 -13.16
C PRO A 32 -5.34 3.11 -12.42
N PHE A 33 -4.56 3.25 -11.35
CA PHE A 33 -4.07 2.15 -10.53
C PHE A 33 -4.30 2.42 -9.06
N GLY A 34 -4.79 1.41 -8.35
CA GLY A 34 -5.09 1.45 -6.93
C GLY A 34 -5.53 0.09 -6.41
N VAL A 35 -5.68 -0.03 -5.10
CA VAL A 35 -6.21 -1.23 -4.44
C VAL A 35 -7.26 -0.84 -3.41
N HIS A 36 -8.31 -1.64 -3.32
CA HIS A 36 -9.27 -1.62 -2.23
C HIS A 36 -8.92 -2.75 -1.28
N ILE A 37 -8.66 -2.41 -0.02
CA ILE A 37 -8.27 -3.35 1.04
C ILE A 37 -9.41 -3.39 2.03
N MET A 38 -9.92 -4.58 2.33
CA MET A 38 -10.86 -4.82 3.42
C MET A 38 -10.17 -5.66 4.49
N PHE A 39 -10.19 -5.19 5.73
CA PHE A 39 -9.67 -5.94 6.88
C PHE A 39 -10.71 -6.91 7.44
N MET A 40 -10.26 -7.86 8.26
CA MET A 40 -11.12 -8.85 8.92
C MET A 40 -12.18 -8.21 9.83
N SER A 41 -11.91 -7.00 10.35
CA SER A 41 -12.89 -6.19 11.10
C SER A 41 -14.01 -5.60 10.24
N GLY A 42 -13.85 -5.59 8.92
CA GLY A 42 -14.71 -4.87 7.98
C GLY A 42 -14.29 -3.41 7.74
N ALA A 43 -13.24 -2.91 8.41
CA ALA A 43 -12.61 -1.64 8.08
C ALA A 43 -12.01 -1.69 6.67
N GLN A 44 -12.07 -0.57 5.93
CA GLN A 44 -11.71 -0.53 4.51
C GLN A 44 -10.80 0.65 4.17
N ILE A 45 -9.92 0.45 3.18
CA ILE A 45 -9.04 1.47 2.61
C ILE A 45 -9.08 1.39 1.08
N TRP A 46 -9.21 2.54 0.42
CA TRP A 46 -8.91 2.67 -1.01
C TRP A 46 -7.59 3.43 -1.15
N ALA A 47 -6.56 2.75 -1.63
CA ALA A 47 -5.21 3.29 -1.78
C ALA A 47 -4.87 3.46 -3.27
N ALA A 48 -4.50 4.68 -3.67
CA ALA A 48 -4.04 4.96 -5.02
C ALA A 48 -2.58 4.56 -5.18
N ILE A 49 -2.24 3.99 -6.33
CA ILE A 49 -0.87 3.63 -6.68
C ILE A 49 -0.30 4.71 -7.60
N THR A 50 0.74 5.40 -7.13
CA THR A 50 1.58 6.25 -7.98
C THR A 50 3.00 5.69 -8.04
N ALA A 51 3.75 6.03 -9.08
CA ALA A 51 5.11 5.55 -9.27
C ALA A 51 6.08 6.68 -9.63
N THR A 52 7.31 6.52 -9.18
CA THR A 52 8.48 7.22 -9.71
C THR A 52 9.34 6.20 -10.43
N ALA A 53 9.61 6.44 -11.70
CA ALA A 53 10.44 5.57 -12.52
C ALA A 53 11.87 5.48 -11.98
N ALA A 54 12.55 4.38 -12.29
CA ALA A 54 13.99 4.28 -12.07
C ALA A 54 14.73 5.33 -12.92
N PRO A 55 15.90 5.84 -12.48
CA PRO A 55 16.74 6.69 -13.31
C PRO A 55 17.03 6.04 -14.68
N GLY A 56 16.72 6.74 -15.77
CA GLY A 56 16.95 6.26 -17.13
C GLY A 56 15.91 5.27 -17.68
N GLU A 57 14.83 4.98 -16.96
CA GLU A 57 13.74 4.10 -17.46
C GLU A 57 13.08 4.67 -18.72
N ASP A 58 13.00 3.86 -19.78
CA ASP A 58 12.21 4.12 -20.98
C ASP A 58 10.96 3.21 -21.01
N TYR A 59 9.78 3.82 -20.85
CA TYR A 59 8.51 3.10 -20.85
C TYR A 59 8.14 2.47 -22.20
N LYS A 60 8.83 2.84 -23.29
CA LYS A 60 8.67 2.22 -24.61
C LYS A 60 9.41 0.88 -24.72
N GLN A 61 10.40 0.65 -23.87
CA GLN A 61 11.12 -0.63 -23.81
C GLN A 61 10.40 -1.61 -22.86
N PRO A 62 10.65 -2.92 -22.98
CA PRO A 62 10.24 -3.88 -21.96
C PRO A 62 10.77 -3.48 -20.58
N GLU A 63 9.98 -3.70 -19.54
CA GLU A 63 10.44 -3.50 -18.17
C GLU A 63 11.58 -4.48 -17.84
N ASN A 64 12.62 -4.01 -17.15
CA ASN A 64 13.73 -4.85 -16.69
C ASN A 64 13.74 -4.93 -15.14
N PRO A 65 13.06 -5.93 -14.53
CA PRO A 65 13.08 -6.15 -13.09
C PRO A 65 14.51 -6.34 -12.55
N VAL A 66 14.82 -5.68 -11.43
CA VAL A 66 16.09 -5.85 -10.71
C VAL A 66 15.81 -6.56 -9.40
N SER A 67 16.54 -7.64 -9.12
CA SER A 67 16.29 -8.50 -7.95
C SER A 67 17.57 -8.78 -7.15
N TYR A 68 17.46 -8.77 -5.83
CA TYR A 68 18.51 -9.16 -4.88
C TYR A 68 17.93 -10.07 -3.79
N GLU A 69 18.52 -10.07 -2.59
CA GLU A 69 17.93 -10.69 -1.41
C GLU A 69 16.68 -9.91 -1.00
N ALA A 70 15.57 -10.61 -0.74
CA ALA A 70 14.36 -9.97 -0.26
C ALA A 70 14.59 -9.38 1.14
N PRO A 71 13.86 -8.34 1.54
CA PRO A 71 13.96 -7.79 2.89
C PRO A 71 13.68 -8.88 3.93
N ALA A 72 14.39 -8.83 5.05
CA ALA A 72 14.14 -9.75 6.15
C ALA A 72 12.70 -9.60 6.66
N GLU A 73 12.05 -10.73 6.94
CA GLU A 73 10.70 -10.72 7.49
C GLU A 73 10.66 -10.01 8.85
N VAL A 74 9.56 -9.30 9.09
CA VAL A 74 9.31 -8.55 10.32
C VAL A 74 8.02 -9.02 10.97
N ALA A 75 7.91 -8.85 12.29
CA ALA A 75 6.64 -9.08 12.98
C ALA A 75 5.57 -8.11 12.47
N TYR A 76 4.34 -8.59 12.31
CA TYR A 76 3.20 -7.73 12.01
C TYR A 76 2.93 -6.81 13.23
N PRO A 77 2.92 -5.48 13.04
CA PRO A 77 2.47 -4.55 14.08
C PRO A 77 1.00 -4.75 14.39
N ASP A 78 0.55 -4.30 15.56
CA ASP A 78 -0.88 -4.29 15.88
C ASP A 78 -1.65 -3.41 14.88
N LEU A 79 -2.71 -3.95 14.29
CA LEU A 79 -3.61 -3.22 13.38
C LEU A 79 -4.72 -2.48 14.12
N PHE A 80 -5.04 -2.92 15.33
CA PHE A 80 -6.21 -2.46 16.08
C PHE A 80 -5.81 -1.81 17.40
N GLU A 81 -6.38 -0.64 17.68
CA GLU A 81 -6.32 0.01 18.98
C GLU A 81 -7.75 0.30 19.43
N GLY A 82 -8.16 -0.26 20.57
CA GLY A 82 -9.55 -0.15 21.05
C GLY A 82 -10.60 -0.68 20.05
N GLY A 83 -10.22 -1.69 19.24
CA GLY A 83 -11.08 -2.31 18.22
C GLY A 83 -11.24 -1.50 16.93
N LYS A 84 -10.46 -0.43 16.74
CA LYS A 84 -10.50 0.43 15.54
C LYS A 84 -9.15 0.44 14.84
N VAL A 85 -9.19 0.66 13.54
CA VAL A 85 -8.01 0.92 12.71
C VAL A 85 -7.81 2.43 12.63
N THR A 86 -6.55 2.87 12.65
CA THR A 86 -6.18 4.25 12.30
C THR A 86 -5.32 4.23 11.05
N PRO A 87 -5.21 5.34 10.29
CA PRO A 87 -4.32 5.40 9.14
C PRO A 87 -2.88 4.99 9.50
N GLN A 88 -2.37 5.43 10.66
CA GLN A 88 -1.02 5.15 11.14
C GLN A 88 -0.80 3.65 11.42
N LEU A 89 -1.77 2.98 12.04
CA LEU A 89 -1.69 1.53 12.29
C LEU A 89 -1.75 0.78 10.96
N ALA A 90 -2.65 1.17 10.07
CA ALA A 90 -2.77 0.56 8.75
C ALA A 90 -1.50 0.73 7.90
N GLU A 91 -0.85 1.90 7.89
CA GLU A 91 0.40 2.10 7.16
C GLU A 91 1.51 1.16 7.65
N LYS A 92 1.68 1.05 8.97
CA LYS A 92 2.71 0.19 9.58
C LYS A 92 2.44 -1.28 9.26
N TYR A 93 1.17 -1.69 9.38
CA TYR A 93 0.74 -3.04 9.08
C TYR A 93 0.94 -3.42 7.61
N LEU A 94 0.49 -2.57 6.69
CA LEU A 94 0.61 -2.80 5.25
C LEU A 94 2.07 -2.72 4.77
N ALA A 95 2.90 -1.87 5.39
CA ALA A 95 4.34 -1.87 5.14
C ALA A 95 4.98 -3.21 5.56
N ALA A 96 4.62 -3.75 6.73
CA ALA A 96 5.08 -5.07 7.16
C ALA A 96 4.60 -6.19 6.21
N ALA A 97 3.35 -6.13 5.75
CA ALA A 97 2.82 -7.08 4.78
C ALA A 97 3.63 -7.10 3.46
N LEU A 98 4.02 -5.92 2.95
CA LEU A 98 4.82 -5.81 1.74
C LEU A 98 6.27 -6.25 1.95
N THR A 99 6.86 -5.93 3.12
CA THR A 99 8.18 -6.45 3.53
C THR A 99 8.17 -7.98 3.56
N ASN A 100 7.14 -8.58 4.14
CA ASN A 100 7.00 -10.04 4.28
C ASN A 100 6.52 -10.75 3.01
N SER A 101 6.39 -10.04 1.88
CA SER A 101 5.93 -10.63 0.61
C SER A 101 6.92 -11.64 0.00
N GLY A 102 8.18 -11.64 0.47
CA GLY A 102 9.28 -12.40 -0.13
C GLY A 102 9.73 -11.87 -1.50
N SER A 103 9.27 -10.67 -1.90
CA SER A 103 9.64 -10.08 -3.18
C SER A 103 11.11 -9.67 -3.21
N LYS A 104 11.87 -10.33 -4.09
CA LYS A 104 13.29 -10.02 -4.33
C LYS A 104 13.53 -8.70 -5.06
N GLU A 105 12.48 -8.05 -5.57
CA GLU A 105 12.60 -6.72 -6.20
C GLU A 105 12.48 -5.57 -5.19
N ILE A 106 11.82 -5.82 -4.05
CA ILE A 106 11.61 -4.81 -3.02
C ILE A 106 12.91 -4.68 -2.23
N ASP A 107 13.39 -3.45 -2.12
CA ASP A 107 14.48 -3.10 -1.22
C ASP A 107 13.95 -2.71 0.16
N ALA A 108 12.86 -1.95 0.21
CA ALA A 108 12.21 -1.57 1.47
C ALA A 108 10.74 -1.18 1.26
N ALA A 109 9.88 -1.48 2.24
CA ALA A 109 8.56 -0.88 2.40
C ALA A 109 8.50 -0.09 3.71
N TYR A 110 7.82 1.06 3.71
CA TYR A 110 7.76 1.95 4.87
C TYR A 110 6.47 2.76 4.97
N ALA A 111 6.00 2.98 6.19
CA ALA A 111 4.89 3.89 6.51
C ALA A 111 5.32 5.36 6.36
N TYR A 112 4.46 6.23 5.83
CA TYR A 112 4.79 7.65 5.67
C TYR A 112 4.83 8.39 7.01
N THR A 113 3.89 8.08 7.89
CA THR A 113 3.79 8.74 9.20
C THR A 113 4.98 8.45 10.13
N VAL A 114 5.83 7.46 9.83
CA VAL A 114 7.10 7.25 10.54
C VAL A 114 8.09 8.38 10.28
N LYS A 115 8.10 8.95 9.06
CA LYS A 115 8.98 10.06 8.69
C LYS A 115 8.35 11.42 8.97
N ASP A 116 7.03 11.52 8.78
CA ASP A 116 6.26 12.74 9.01
C ASP A 116 4.91 12.40 9.66
N PRO A 117 4.82 12.40 11.00
CA PRO A 117 3.58 12.14 11.71
C PRO A 117 2.45 13.12 11.39
N ALA A 118 2.76 14.30 10.84
CA ALA A 118 1.80 15.36 10.51
C ALA A 118 1.38 15.34 9.02
N THR A 119 1.78 14.32 8.25
CA THR A 119 1.45 14.25 6.83
C THR A 119 -0.06 14.25 6.59
N ALA A 120 -0.51 15.09 5.66
CA ALA A 120 -1.90 15.13 5.22
C ALA A 120 -2.29 13.93 4.32
N HIS A 121 -1.31 13.12 3.91
CA HIS A 121 -1.48 12.04 2.93
C HIS A 121 -0.82 10.76 3.44
N PRO A 122 -1.45 10.06 4.41
CA PRO A 122 -0.92 8.79 4.88
C PRO A 122 -0.92 7.75 3.76
N GLY A 123 0.02 6.83 3.84
CA GLY A 123 0.23 5.80 2.85
C GLY A 123 1.51 4.99 3.09
N VAL A 124 1.74 4.05 2.18
CA VAL A 124 2.92 3.18 2.22
C VAL A 124 3.81 3.48 1.03
N GLY A 125 5.10 3.69 1.29
CA GLY A 125 6.13 3.76 0.27
C GLY A 125 6.77 2.41 0.05
N VAL A 126 7.08 2.09 -1.20
CA VAL A 126 7.92 0.95 -1.56
C VAL A 126 9.07 1.45 -2.41
N ARG A 127 10.30 1.12 -2.01
CA ARG A 127 11.52 1.31 -2.79
C ARG A 127 11.93 -0.03 -3.37
N PHE A 128 12.27 -0.04 -4.65
CA PHE A 128 12.77 -1.21 -5.35
C PHE A 128 14.29 -1.14 -5.48
N HIS A 129 14.95 -2.27 -5.67
CA HIS A 129 16.39 -2.30 -5.95
C HIS A 129 16.77 -1.63 -7.27
N SER A 130 15.82 -1.50 -8.21
CA SER A 130 16.00 -0.70 -9.42
C SER A 130 15.95 0.82 -9.15
N GLU A 131 15.86 1.25 -7.89
CA GLU A 131 15.63 2.64 -7.44
C GLU A 131 14.26 3.24 -7.80
N ALA A 132 13.43 2.50 -8.54
CA ALA A 132 12.03 2.86 -8.74
C ALA A 132 11.31 2.95 -7.38
N ARG A 133 10.25 3.76 -7.33
CA ARG A 133 9.43 3.92 -6.13
C ARG A 133 7.96 3.77 -6.46
N ILE A 134 7.22 3.15 -5.56
CA ILE A 134 5.76 3.15 -5.55
C ILE A 134 5.28 3.85 -4.29
N GLN A 135 4.18 4.58 -4.41
CA GLN A 135 3.45 5.17 -3.31
C GLN A 135 2.02 4.66 -3.32
N LEU A 136 1.59 4.05 -2.22
CA LEU A 136 0.21 3.61 -1.93
C LEU A 136 -0.45 4.66 -1.05
N LEU A 137 -1.04 5.69 -1.66
CA LEU A 137 -1.63 6.82 -0.94
C LEU A 137 -3.08 6.54 -0.55
N PHE A 138 -3.41 6.59 0.74
CA PHE A 138 -4.78 6.35 1.22
C PHE A 138 -5.69 7.49 0.75
N GLN A 139 -6.63 7.18 -0.15
CA GLN A 139 -7.59 8.12 -0.69
C GLN A 139 -8.87 8.13 0.14
N HIS A 140 -9.33 6.96 0.58
CA HIS A 140 -10.54 6.84 1.37
C HIS A 140 -10.37 5.76 2.44
N THR A 141 -11.08 5.95 3.55
CA THR A 141 -11.23 4.96 4.62
C THR A 141 -12.71 4.84 4.97
N ALA A 142 -13.16 3.65 5.35
CA ALA A 142 -14.52 3.45 5.82
C ALA A 142 -14.57 2.41 6.95
N ARG A 143 -15.52 2.59 7.88
CA ARG A 143 -15.83 1.60 8.91
C ARG A 143 -16.52 0.38 8.33
N ALA A 144 -16.61 -0.67 9.13
CA ALA A 144 -17.47 -1.81 8.85
C ALA A 144 -18.89 -1.36 8.49
N GLY A 145 -19.38 -1.79 7.32
CA GLY A 145 -20.71 -1.46 6.82
C GLY A 145 -20.87 -0.06 6.21
N GLN A 146 -19.80 0.73 6.09
CA GLN A 146 -19.82 2.00 5.38
C GLN A 146 -19.28 1.87 3.95
N ASP A 147 -19.80 2.70 3.06
CA ASP A 147 -19.33 2.82 1.68
C ASP A 147 -18.16 3.80 1.55
N LYS A 148 -17.50 3.75 0.39
CA LYS A 148 -16.48 4.73 -0.02
C LYS A 148 -17.08 6.13 -0.02
N GLY A 149 -16.52 7.02 0.81
CA GLY A 149 -16.89 8.43 0.81
C GLY A 149 -16.62 9.14 -0.53
N SER A 150 -17.16 10.34 -0.69
CA SER A 150 -17.09 11.09 -1.96
C SER A 150 -15.88 12.01 -2.11
N ARG A 151 -15.16 12.30 -1.01
CA ARG A 151 -14.00 13.21 -1.01
C ARG A 151 -12.70 12.42 -0.81
N PRO A 152 -11.72 12.53 -1.73
CA PRO A 152 -10.41 11.91 -1.53
C PRO A 152 -9.65 12.63 -0.41
N PHE A 153 -8.84 11.87 0.32
CA PHE A 153 -8.06 12.29 1.49
C PHE A 153 -8.88 12.77 2.70
N ASP A 154 -10.21 12.66 2.66
CA ASP A 154 -11.08 12.87 3.83
C ASP A 154 -11.12 11.59 4.66
N LEU A 155 -9.99 11.29 5.30
CA LEU A 155 -9.78 10.05 6.03
C LEU A 155 -10.36 10.15 7.44
N GLN A 156 -11.04 9.09 7.86
CA GLN A 156 -11.50 8.95 9.24
C GLN A 156 -10.27 8.77 10.14
N THR A 157 -10.22 9.53 11.24
CA THR A 157 -9.14 9.41 12.24
C THR A 157 -9.11 8.02 12.87
N ALA A 158 -10.26 7.32 12.91
CA ALA A 158 -10.39 5.92 13.25
C ALA A 158 -11.59 5.28 12.52
N PHE A 159 -11.38 4.08 11.95
CA PHE A 159 -12.32 3.35 11.09
C PHE A 159 -12.33 1.84 11.36
#